data_AF-A0A1I1CCB9-F1
#
_entry.id   AF-A0A1I1CCB9-F1
#
_cell.length_a   1.000
_cell.length_b   1.000
_cell.length_c   1.000
_cell.angle_alpha   90.00
_cell.angle_beta   90.00
_cell.angle_gamma   90.00
#
_symmetry.space_group_name_H-M   'P 1'
#
loop_
_entity.id
_entity.type
_entity.pdbx_description
1 polymer ?
#
loop_
_entity_poly.entity_id
_entity_poly.type
_entity_poly.pdbx_seq_one_letter_code
_entity_poly.pdbx_strand_id
1 'polypeptide(L)'
;MMKNEHPIQSLAEALQEILNISWKEVWIQGEQELTSLFEQHGDRAYGFWIHKFMAPVCERIVQEGYDVKSGFNLKNSIERWGPPEERERCAWYVVSDKEGLSLCTLVLQVYHSHAAFHIPRPPRLFTLEATDRQDIIQALSQASVRVRWDLPQQRLPDAPSNREGIANSWEYATDVTVRDCLAPGRDASLSNWYLDESFSHWGRHGWELVNIINVDSGTVAFFKRPSSA
;
A
#
# COMPACT_ATOMS: atom_id res chain seq x y z
N MET A 1 -28.00 -24.08 -13.68
CA MET A 1 -27.87 -22.99 -12.69
C MET A 1 -26.40 -22.61 -12.65
N MET A 2 -26.01 -21.63 -13.47
CA MET A 2 -24.62 -21.19 -13.61
C MET A 2 -24.28 -20.31 -12.41
N LYS A 3 -23.13 -20.57 -11.76
CA LYS A 3 -22.61 -19.75 -10.67
C LYS A 3 -22.30 -18.36 -11.24
N ASN A 4 -22.89 -17.31 -10.67
CA ASN A 4 -22.45 -15.93 -10.87
C ASN A 4 -21.05 -15.79 -10.26
N GLU A 5 -20.01 -16.01 -11.05
CA GLU A 5 -18.68 -15.48 -10.73
C GLU A 5 -18.78 -13.95 -10.79
N HIS A 6 -18.43 -13.30 -9.69
CA HIS A 6 -18.87 -11.95 -9.35
C HIS A 6 -18.32 -10.89 -10.33
N PRO A 7 -19.17 -10.06 -10.98
CA PRO A 7 -18.76 -9.00 -11.92
C PRO A 7 -17.67 -8.05 -11.38
N ILE A 8 -17.57 -7.95 -10.04
CA ILE A 8 -16.67 -7.06 -9.32
C ILE A 8 -15.21 -7.56 -9.32
N GLN A 9 -14.99 -8.88 -9.30
CA GLN A 9 -13.62 -9.44 -9.35
C GLN A 9 -13.04 -9.32 -10.76
N SER A 10 -13.84 -9.65 -11.78
CA SER A 10 -13.45 -9.48 -13.18
C SER A 10 -13.15 -8.01 -13.53
N LEU A 11 -13.88 -7.06 -12.94
CA LEU A 11 -13.58 -5.63 -13.07
C LEU A 11 -12.20 -5.30 -12.49
N ALA A 12 -11.87 -5.78 -11.29
CA ALA A 12 -10.58 -5.51 -10.65
C ALA A 12 -9.39 -6.03 -11.46
N GLU A 13 -9.52 -7.22 -12.04
CA GLU A 13 -8.50 -7.83 -12.91
C GLU A 13 -8.27 -7.00 -14.18
N ALA A 14 -9.34 -6.61 -14.86
CA ALA A 14 -9.25 -5.75 -16.05
C ALA A 14 -8.62 -4.38 -15.73
N LEU A 15 -8.96 -3.80 -14.59
CA LEU A 15 -8.38 -2.53 -14.14
C LEU A 15 -6.90 -2.68 -13.72
N GLN A 16 -6.51 -3.83 -13.18
CA GLN A 16 -5.12 -4.13 -12.82
C GLN A 16 -4.21 -4.16 -14.06
N GLU A 17 -4.71 -4.61 -15.21
CA GLU A 17 -3.96 -4.57 -16.47
C GLU A 17 -3.64 -3.13 -16.90
N ILE A 18 -4.62 -2.23 -16.81
CA ILE A 18 -4.43 -0.80 -17.09
C ILE A 18 -3.46 -0.18 -16.09
N LEU A 19 -3.61 -0.53 -14.80
CA LEU A 19 -2.70 -0.07 -13.75
C LEU A 19 -1.26 -0.48 -14.07
N ASN A 20 -1.02 -1.77 -14.39
CA ASN A 20 0.30 -2.36 -14.63
C ASN A 20 1.13 -1.64 -15.71
N ILE A 21 0.46 -0.96 -16.63
CA ILE A 21 1.05 -0.15 -17.69
C ILE A 21 1.21 1.29 -17.19
N SER A 22 0.10 1.92 -16.80
CA SER A 22 0.06 3.36 -16.50
C SER A 22 1.00 3.79 -15.37
N TRP A 23 1.13 3.02 -14.28
CA TRP A 23 2.00 3.43 -13.17
C TRP A 23 3.47 3.50 -13.59
N LYS A 24 3.92 2.58 -14.45
CA LYS A 24 5.30 2.52 -14.95
C LYS A 24 5.56 3.66 -15.91
N GLU A 25 4.64 3.91 -16.82
CA GLU A 25 4.77 5.00 -17.80
C GLU A 25 4.88 6.35 -17.10
N VAL A 26 3.99 6.64 -16.15
CA VAL A 26 4.02 7.88 -15.37
C VAL A 26 5.32 7.99 -14.56
N TRP A 27 5.80 6.88 -13.97
CA TRP A 27 7.04 6.89 -13.20
C TRP A 27 8.27 7.14 -14.08
N ILE A 28 8.43 6.39 -15.17
CA ILE A 28 9.60 6.50 -16.07
C ILE A 28 9.63 7.85 -16.77
N GLN A 29 8.49 8.32 -17.29
CA GLN A 29 8.42 9.60 -18.01
C GLN A 29 8.54 10.80 -17.06
N GLY A 30 8.09 10.64 -15.81
CA GLY A 30 8.03 11.70 -14.81
C GLY A 30 9.16 11.66 -13.78
N GLU A 31 10.17 10.80 -13.90
CA GLU A 31 11.15 10.53 -12.84
C GLU A 31 11.80 11.81 -12.29
N GLN A 32 12.31 12.68 -13.17
CA GLN A 32 12.95 13.93 -12.77
C GLN A 32 11.96 14.90 -12.11
N GLU A 33 10.76 15.06 -12.69
CA GLU A 33 9.70 15.92 -12.14
C GLU A 33 9.28 15.45 -10.75
N LEU A 34 9.02 14.14 -10.60
CA LEU A 34 8.54 13.53 -9.37
C LEU A 34 9.60 13.53 -8.27
N THR A 35 10.86 13.28 -8.63
CA THR A 35 11.99 13.40 -7.70
C THR A 35 12.13 14.82 -7.19
N SER A 36 12.12 15.82 -8.08
CA SER A 36 12.20 17.22 -7.67
C SER A 36 10.98 17.64 -6.84
N LEU A 37 9.79 17.15 -7.19
CA LEU A 37 8.58 17.41 -6.42
C LEU A 37 8.67 16.83 -5.01
N PHE A 38 9.29 15.65 -4.86
CA PHE A 38 9.53 15.03 -3.56
C PHE A 38 10.56 15.80 -2.75
N GLU A 39 11.67 16.23 -3.35
CA GLU A 39 12.67 17.08 -2.68
C GLU A 39 12.04 18.39 -2.15
N GLN A 40 11.09 18.95 -2.89
CA GLN A 40 10.44 20.22 -2.53
C GLN A 40 9.26 20.04 -1.56
N HIS A 41 8.50 18.96 -1.67
CA HIS A 41 7.18 18.81 -1.03
C HIS A 41 6.94 17.46 -0.35
N GLY A 42 7.94 16.59 -0.28
CA GLY A 42 7.89 15.26 0.32
C GLY A 42 6.80 14.38 -0.30
N ASP A 43 6.05 13.69 0.55
CA ASP A 43 5.05 12.69 0.16
C ASP A 43 3.95 13.18 -0.77
N ARG A 44 3.77 14.50 -0.91
CA ARG A 44 2.84 15.07 -1.89
C ARG A 44 3.16 14.63 -3.32
N ALA A 45 4.42 14.34 -3.61
CA ALA A 45 4.83 13.79 -4.91
C ALA A 45 4.14 12.46 -5.22
N TYR A 46 3.94 11.59 -4.23
CA TYR A 46 3.20 10.34 -4.43
C TYR A 46 1.73 10.59 -4.73
N GLY A 47 1.10 11.57 -4.07
CA GLY A 47 -0.28 11.94 -4.38
C GLY A 47 -0.45 12.41 -5.83
N PHE A 48 0.52 13.17 -6.36
CA PHE A 48 0.55 13.60 -7.75
C PHE A 48 0.79 12.45 -8.72
N TRP A 49 1.74 11.57 -8.41
CA TRP A 49 2.01 10.34 -9.18
C TRP A 49 0.76 9.44 -9.24
N ILE A 50 0.12 9.17 -8.09
CA ILE A 50 -1.12 8.40 -8.00
C ILE A 50 -2.24 9.03 -8.81
N HIS A 51 -2.42 10.35 -8.70
CA HIS A 51 -3.42 11.06 -9.49
C HIS A 51 -3.23 10.83 -10.99
N LYS A 52 -1.99 10.91 -11.50
CA LYS A 52 -1.69 10.68 -12.92
C LYS A 52 -1.97 9.24 -13.35
N PHE A 53 -1.45 8.22 -12.66
CA PHE A 53 -1.61 6.84 -13.15
C PHE A 53 -3.01 6.27 -12.90
N MET A 54 -3.76 6.77 -11.90
CA MET A 54 -5.14 6.33 -11.67
C MET A 54 -6.15 6.96 -12.61
N ALA A 55 -5.79 8.02 -13.35
CA ALA A 55 -6.69 8.65 -14.32
C ALA A 55 -7.23 7.64 -15.36
N PRO A 56 -6.40 6.89 -16.11
CA PRO A 56 -6.90 5.90 -17.08
C PRO A 56 -7.70 4.76 -16.43
N VAL A 57 -7.38 4.41 -15.18
CA VAL A 57 -8.15 3.40 -14.41
C VAL A 57 -9.56 3.92 -14.12
N CYS A 58 -9.68 5.15 -13.63
CA CYS A 58 -10.97 5.79 -13.36
C CYS A 58 -11.79 5.98 -14.65
N GLU A 59 -11.14 6.37 -15.75
CA GLU A 59 -11.80 6.52 -17.05
C GLU A 59 -12.39 5.19 -17.53
N ARG A 60 -11.68 4.07 -17.35
CA ARG A 60 -12.22 2.75 -17.71
C ARG A 60 -13.46 2.40 -16.90
N ILE A 61 -13.48 2.69 -15.59
CA ILE A 61 -14.65 2.44 -14.74
C ILE A 61 -15.88 3.19 -15.28
N VAL A 62 -15.69 4.45 -15.71
CA VAL A 62 -16.75 5.27 -16.31
C VAL A 62 -17.21 4.71 -17.67
N GLN A 63 -16.28 4.22 -18.50
CA GLN A 63 -16.61 3.58 -19.78
C GLN A 63 -17.45 2.31 -19.63
N GLU A 64 -17.24 1.55 -18.55
CA GLU A 64 -18.05 0.37 -18.20
C GLU A 64 -19.42 0.74 -17.61
N GLY A 65 -19.72 2.04 -17.47
CA GLY A 65 -21.02 2.54 -17.04
C GLY A 65 -21.20 2.71 -15.54
N TYR A 66 -20.11 2.68 -14.77
CA TYR A 66 -20.11 2.95 -13.33
C TYR A 66 -19.64 4.37 -13.02
N ASP A 67 -19.92 4.84 -11.81
CA ASP A 67 -19.45 6.12 -11.30
C ASP A 67 -18.36 5.91 -10.25
N VAL A 68 -17.30 6.71 -10.33
CA VAL A 68 -16.21 6.72 -9.36
C VAL A 68 -15.66 8.14 -9.21
N LYS A 69 -15.37 8.54 -7.96
CA LYS A 69 -14.72 9.83 -7.72
C LYS A 69 -13.24 9.73 -8.08
N SER A 70 -12.84 10.39 -9.16
CA SER A 70 -11.46 10.42 -9.62
C SER A 70 -10.53 11.23 -8.71
N GLY A 71 -9.23 10.96 -8.85
CA GLY A 71 -8.15 11.64 -8.14
C GLY A 71 -7.80 11.03 -6.78
N PHE A 72 -6.61 11.36 -6.29
CA PHE A 72 -6.14 10.88 -4.99
C PHE A 72 -6.66 11.78 -3.87
N ASN A 73 -7.25 11.19 -2.84
CA ASN A 73 -7.70 11.90 -1.65
C ASN A 73 -7.10 11.25 -0.41
N LEU A 74 -6.22 11.98 0.30
CA LEU A 74 -5.56 11.50 1.50
C LEU A 74 -6.56 11.05 2.59
N LYS A 75 -7.72 11.71 2.69
CA LYS A 75 -8.79 11.34 3.65
C LYS A 75 -9.44 9.99 3.33
N ASN A 76 -9.29 9.53 2.08
CA ASN A 76 -9.72 8.23 1.60
C ASN A 76 -8.52 7.28 1.46
N SER A 77 -7.57 7.37 2.39
CA SER A 77 -6.45 6.44 2.47
C SER A 77 -6.03 6.20 3.91
N ILE A 78 -5.37 5.07 4.15
CA ILE A 78 -4.64 4.78 5.37
C ILE A 78 -3.22 4.37 5.01
N GLU A 79 -2.26 4.83 5.82
CA GLU A 79 -0.88 4.40 5.75
C GLU A 79 -0.61 3.42 6.89
N ARG A 80 0.07 2.32 6.58
CA ARG A 80 0.40 1.25 7.52
C ARG A 80 1.76 0.65 7.17
N TRP A 81 2.31 -0.13 8.09
CA TRP A 81 3.40 -1.10 7.90
C TRP A 81 4.76 -0.53 7.48
N GLY A 82 5.80 -1.27 7.86
CA GLY A 82 7.10 -1.25 7.20
C GLY A 82 8.06 -0.14 7.63
N PRO A 83 9.34 -0.24 7.24
CA PRO A 83 10.33 0.79 7.54
C PRO A 83 10.11 2.06 6.72
N PRO A 84 10.81 3.18 7.02
CA PRO A 84 10.72 4.41 6.24
C PRO A 84 10.93 4.23 4.74
N GLU A 85 11.71 3.23 4.32
CA GLU A 85 11.97 2.92 2.91
C GLU A 85 10.80 2.23 2.20
N GLU A 86 9.88 1.63 2.95
CA GLU A 86 8.85 0.76 2.40
C GLU A 86 7.58 0.82 3.25
N ARG A 87 6.92 1.99 3.23
CA ARG A 87 5.61 2.22 3.83
C ARG A 87 4.49 1.82 2.89
N GLU A 88 3.50 1.11 3.40
CA GLU A 88 2.31 0.75 2.66
C GLU A 88 1.22 1.82 2.81
N ARG A 89 0.54 2.13 1.72
CA ARG A 89 -0.66 2.95 1.74
C ARG A 89 -1.76 2.27 0.96
N CYS A 90 -2.93 2.16 1.57
CA CYS A 90 -4.16 1.76 0.92
C CYS A 90 -5.05 2.98 0.72
N ALA A 91 -5.25 3.39 -0.53
CA ALA A 91 -6.23 4.40 -0.93
C ALA A 91 -7.47 3.70 -1.48
N TRP A 92 -8.66 4.27 -1.30
CA TRP A 92 -9.89 3.64 -1.75
C TRP A 92 -10.79 4.56 -2.57
N TYR A 93 -11.50 3.93 -3.50
CA TYR A 93 -12.40 4.52 -4.47
C TYR A 93 -13.72 3.76 -4.39
N VAL A 94 -14.77 4.40 -3.92
CA VAL A 94 -16.12 3.80 -3.92
C VAL A 94 -16.66 3.85 -5.34
N VAL A 95 -17.08 2.69 -5.84
CA VAL A 95 -17.68 2.52 -7.16
C VAL A 95 -19.19 2.41 -6.98
N SER A 96 -19.93 3.25 -7.70
CA SER A 96 -21.38 3.27 -7.70
C SER A 96 -21.95 2.95 -9.09
N ASP A 97 -23.21 2.55 -9.16
CA ASP A 97 -23.96 2.61 -10.41
C ASP A 97 -24.39 4.05 -10.74
N LYS A 98 -25.04 4.21 -11.90
CA LYS A 98 -25.57 5.51 -12.38
C LYS A 98 -26.71 6.08 -11.55
N GLU A 99 -27.33 5.26 -10.71
CA GLU A 99 -28.38 5.69 -9.77
C GLU A 99 -27.78 6.18 -8.45
N GLY A 100 -26.45 6.06 -8.30
CA GLY A 100 -25.69 6.48 -7.12
C GLY A 100 -25.58 5.40 -6.05
N LEU A 101 -26.09 4.18 -6.29
CA LEU A 101 -25.96 3.08 -5.35
C LEU A 101 -24.50 2.60 -5.33
N SER A 102 -23.85 2.68 -4.18
CA SER A 102 -22.50 2.15 -3.99
C SER A 102 -22.50 0.63 -4.05
N LEU A 103 -21.73 0.08 -5.00
CA LEU A 103 -21.68 -1.35 -5.30
C LEU A 103 -20.52 -2.03 -4.59
N CYS A 104 -19.36 -1.39 -4.57
CA CYS A 104 -18.15 -1.90 -3.96
C CYS A 104 -17.11 -0.80 -3.76
N THR A 105 -15.99 -1.17 -3.15
CA THR A 105 -14.81 -0.32 -3.03
C THR A 105 -13.64 -0.94 -3.80
N LEU A 106 -13.04 -0.16 -4.69
CA LEU A 106 -11.74 -0.45 -5.28
C LEU A 106 -10.65 0.12 -4.38
N VAL A 107 -9.72 -0.73 -3.96
CA VAL A 107 -8.58 -0.36 -3.12
C VAL A 107 -7.32 -0.38 -3.95
N LEU A 108 -6.61 0.75 -3.96
CA LEU A 108 -5.25 0.89 -4.45
C LEU A 108 -4.26 0.71 -3.30
N GLN A 109 -3.47 -0.35 -3.36
CA GLN A 109 -2.33 -0.58 -2.47
C GLN A 109 -1.06 -0.09 -3.16
N VAL A 110 -0.34 0.82 -2.52
CA VAL A 110 0.96 1.32 -2.97
C VAL A 110 1.98 1.14 -1.86
N TYR A 111 3.22 0.85 -2.24
CA TYR A 111 4.36 0.91 -1.33
C TYR A 111 5.26 2.06 -1.77
N HIS A 112 5.79 2.81 -0.81
CA HIS A 112 6.56 4.02 -1.08
C HIS A 112 7.59 4.29 0.02
N SER A 113 8.62 5.05 -0.33
CA SER A 113 9.66 5.49 0.61
C SER A 113 9.40 6.91 1.10
N HIS A 114 9.53 7.12 2.41
CA HIS A 114 9.56 8.44 3.05
C HIS A 114 10.96 9.07 2.99
N ALA A 115 11.99 8.30 2.60
CA ALA A 115 13.37 8.77 2.53
C ALA A 115 13.75 9.34 1.15
N ALA A 116 13.12 8.86 0.07
CA ALA A 116 13.36 9.30 -1.30
C ALA A 116 12.11 9.03 -2.15
N PHE A 117 11.98 9.68 -3.31
CA PHE A 117 10.95 9.29 -4.28
C PHE A 117 11.30 7.93 -4.89
N HIS A 118 10.82 6.86 -4.26
CA HIS A 118 11.14 5.50 -4.63
C HIS A 118 9.92 4.58 -4.46
N ILE A 119 9.71 3.73 -5.47
CA ILE A 119 8.63 2.76 -5.52
C ILE A 119 9.24 1.36 -5.32
N PRO A 120 9.17 0.76 -4.13
CA PRO A 120 9.78 -0.55 -3.86
C PRO A 120 9.00 -1.72 -4.50
N ARG A 121 7.70 -1.53 -4.76
CA ARG A 121 6.82 -2.56 -5.34
C ARG A 121 5.82 -1.95 -6.31
N PRO A 122 5.42 -2.67 -7.37
CA PRO A 122 4.31 -2.26 -8.22
C PRO A 122 3.03 -2.04 -7.40
N PRO A 123 2.25 -0.98 -7.68
CA PRO A 123 0.94 -0.76 -7.09
C PRO A 123 -0.04 -1.86 -7.51
N ARG A 124 -1.05 -2.09 -6.67
CA ARG A 124 -2.03 -3.17 -6.84
C ARG A 124 -3.45 -2.67 -6.60
N LEU A 125 -4.39 -3.30 -7.28
CA LEU A 125 -5.82 -3.14 -7.08
C LEU A 125 -6.43 -4.42 -6.50
N PHE A 126 -7.34 -4.25 -5.57
CA PHE A 126 -8.25 -5.29 -5.14
C PHE A 126 -9.59 -4.66 -4.71
N THR A 127 -10.60 -5.49 -4.50
CA THR A 127 -11.94 -5.02 -4.17
C THR A 127 -12.36 -5.41 -2.76
N LEU A 128 -13.22 -4.57 -2.18
CA LEU A 128 -13.95 -4.82 -0.95
C LEU A 128 -15.45 -4.66 -1.21
N GLU A 129 -16.26 -5.46 -0.53
CA GLU A 129 -17.72 -5.28 -0.54
C GLU A 129 -18.15 -4.05 0.29
N ALA A 130 -17.37 -3.69 1.32
CA ALA A 130 -17.64 -2.53 2.16
C ALA A 130 -17.55 -1.23 1.35
N THR A 131 -18.58 -0.39 1.45
CA THR A 131 -18.68 0.92 0.76
C THR A 131 -18.68 2.10 1.74
N ASP A 132 -19.04 1.83 3.00
CA ASP A 132 -18.98 2.81 4.08
C ASP A 132 -17.57 2.99 4.63
N ARG A 133 -17.21 4.24 4.94
CA ARG A 133 -15.84 4.60 5.34
C ARG A 133 -15.33 3.80 6.54
N GLN A 134 -16.15 3.62 7.59
CA GLN A 134 -15.71 2.93 8.80
C GLN A 134 -15.48 1.44 8.53
N ASP A 135 -16.36 0.83 7.75
CA ASP A 135 -16.26 -0.58 7.38
C ASP A 135 -15.05 -0.84 6.47
N ILE A 136 -14.76 0.08 5.54
CA ILE A 136 -13.54 0.04 4.72
C ILE A 136 -12.29 0.09 5.61
N ILE A 137 -12.24 1.03 6.57
CA ILE A 137 -11.10 1.15 7.49
C ILE A 137 -10.96 -0.10 8.36
N GLN A 138 -12.07 -0.64 8.85
CA GLN A 138 -12.08 -1.86 9.65
C GLN A 138 -11.57 -3.06 8.84
N ALA A 139 -12.03 -3.23 7.60
CA ALA A 139 -11.55 -4.27 6.70
C ALA A 139 -10.05 -4.14 6.43
N LEU A 140 -9.58 -2.93 6.10
CA LEU A 140 -8.16 -2.66 5.85
C LEU A 140 -7.29 -2.70 7.12
N SER A 141 -7.88 -2.75 8.31
CA SER A 141 -7.13 -3.00 9.54
C SER A 141 -6.75 -4.48 9.73
N GLN A 142 -7.29 -5.38 8.91
CA GLN A 142 -6.96 -6.80 8.93
C GLN A 142 -5.82 -7.09 7.95
N ALA A 143 -4.71 -7.64 8.44
CA ALA A 143 -3.59 -8.04 7.59
C ALA A 143 -4.02 -9.01 6.47
N SER A 144 -4.94 -9.92 6.77
CA SER A 144 -5.45 -10.92 5.81
C SER A 144 -6.18 -10.32 4.61
N VAL A 145 -6.64 -9.06 4.70
CA VAL A 145 -7.27 -8.35 3.57
C VAL A 145 -6.21 -7.75 2.65
N ARG A 146 -5.10 -7.26 3.22
CA ARG A 146 -4.07 -6.50 2.50
C ARG A 146 -2.90 -7.37 2.03
N VAL A 147 -2.59 -8.44 2.77
CA VAL A 147 -1.51 -9.38 2.43
C VAL A 147 -2.06 -10.54 1.62
N ARG A 148 -1.73 -10.51 0.33
CA ARG A 148 -2.10 -11.53 -0.66
C ARG A 148 -0.90 -12.40 -0.97
N TRP A 149 -0.74 -13.48 -0.20
CA TRP A 149 0.30 -14.51 -0.40
C TRP A 149 0.10 -15.29 -1.70
N ASP A 150 -1.13 -15.28 -2.22
CA ASP A 150 -1.56 -15.92 -3.45
C ASP A 150 -1.11 -15.15 -4.70
N LEU A 151 -0.56 -13.94 -4.56
CA LEU A 151 -0.09 -13.12 -5.67
C LEU A 151 1.44 -12.99 -5.67
N PRO A 152 2.12 -13.24 -6.82
CA PRO A 152 3.56 -13.06 -6.94
C PRO A 152 4.00 -11.66 -6.48
N GLN A 153 4.99 -11.58 -5.60
CA GLN A 153 5.61 -10.31 -5.24
C GLN A 153 6.70 -9.94 -6.24
N GLN A 154 6.39 -9.02 -7.15
CA GLN A 154 7.43 -8.32 -7.89
C GLN A 154 7.97 -7.17 -7.03
N ARG A 155 9.30 -7.11 -6.91
CA ARG A 155 10.01 -5.99 -6.28
C ARG A 155 10.85 -5.26 -7.30
N LEU A 156 10.99 -3.96 -7.09
CA LEU A 156 11.90 -3.14 -7.85
C LEU A 156 13.24 -3.08 -7.10
N PRO A 157 14.36 -2.86 -7.81
CA PRO A 157 15.66 -2.69 -7.16
C PRO A 157 15.58 -1.56 -6.14
N ASP A 158 16.16 -1.77 -4.95
CA ASP A 158 16.22 -0.73 -3.93
C ASP A 158 16.93 0.52 -4.46
N ALA A 159 16.53 1.70 -3.97
CA ALA A 159 17.26 2.93 -4.25
C ALA A 159 18.74 2.76 -3.82
N PRO A 160 19.71 3.26 -4.61
CA PRO A 160 21.12 3.15 -4.26
C PRO A 160 21.36 3.75 -2.88
N SER A 161 21.86 2.93 -1.95
CA SER A 161 22.17 3.35 -0.59
C SER A 161 23.68 3.52 -0.43
N ASN A 162 24.16 4.72 -0.11
CA ASN A 162 25.57 4.98 0.23
C ASN A 162 25.88 4.48 1.66
N ARG A 163 25.74 3.16 1.90
CA ARG A 163 25.92 2.55 3.23
C ARG A 163 27.33 2.00 3.46
N GLU A 164 28.36 2.69 2.96
CA GLU A 164 29.75 2.31 3.20
C GLU A 164 30.35 3.16 4.33
N GLY A 165 30.52 2.58 5.52
CA GLY A 165 31.18 3.22 6.66
C GLY A 165 30.98 2.47 7.98
N ILE A 166 31.90 2.64 8.93
CA ILE A 166 31.70 2.21 10.32
C ILE A 166 30.69 3.17 10.95
N ALA A 167 29.48 2.69 11.21
CA ALA A 167 28.42 3.51 11.79
C ALA A 167 28.78 3.94 13.22
N ASN A 168 28.87 5.24 13.45
CA ASN A 168 29.11 5.83 14.77
C ASN A 168 27.82 6.16 15.55
N SER A 169 26.65 5.88 14.97
CA SER A 169 25.35 6.15 15.60
C SER A 169 24.29 5.13 15.16
N TRP A 170 23.15 5.13 15.85
CA TRP A 170 22.01 4.25 15.58
C TRP A 170 20.76 5.07 15.24
N GLU A 171 20.01 4.58 14.26
CA GLU A 171 18.65 5.04 13.95
C GLU A 171 17.63 4.12 14.62
N TYR A 172 16.49 4.69 15.00
CA TYR A 172 15.39 3.99 15.64
C TYR A 172 14.07 4.27 14.91
N ALA A 173 13.21 3.26 14.86
CA ALA A 173 11.89 3.36 14.28
C ALA A 173 10.87 2.52 15.06
N THR A 174 9.59 2.82 14.87
CA THR A 174 8.50 2.09 15.50
C THR A 174 7.46 1.64 14.48
N ASP A 175 6.82 0.51 14.80
CA ASP A 175 5.69 -0.02 14.06
C ASP A 175 4.54 -0.31 15.03
N VAL A 176 3.43 0.42 14.89
CA VAL A 176 2.21 0.23 15.69
C VAL A 176 1.20 -0.71 15.01
N THR A 177 1.52 -1.17 13.81
CA THR A 177 0.64 -1.93 12.93
C THR A 177 0.96 -3.42 12.90
N VAL A 178 1.99 -3.86 13.63
CA VAL A 178 2.30 -5.28 13.89
C VAL A 178 1.11 -6.01 14.52
N ARG A 179 0.28 -5.30 15.30
CA ARG A 179 -0.96 -5.84 15.86
C ARG A 179 -1.91 -6.38 14.78
N ASP A 180 -1.93 -5.78 13.59
CA ASP A 180 -2.79 -6.22 12.49
C ASP A 180 -2.46 -7.66 12.06
N CYS A 181 -1.20 -8.09 12.24
CA CYS A 181 -0.74 -9.45 11.95
C CYS A 181 -1.07 -10.45 13.07
N LEU A 182 -1.26 -9.95 14.30
CA LEU A 182 -1.52 -10.77 15.50
C LEU A 182 -3.02 -11.01 15.73
N ALA A 183 -3.89 -10.26 15.08
CA ALA A 183 -5.32 -10.48 15.15
C ALA A 183 -5.64 -11.90 14.62
N PRO A 184 -6.40 -12.73 15.36
CA PRO A 184 -6.81 -14.03 14.86
C PRO A 184 -7.66 -13.80 13.60
N GLY A 185 -7.08 -14.07 12.44
CA GLY A 185 -7.82 -14.15 11.19
C GLY A 185 -8.76 -15.36 11.18
N ARG A 186 -9.36 -15.67 10.03
CA ARG A 186 -10.16 -16.90 9.87
C ARG A 186 -9.34 -18.19 10.09
N ASP A 187 -8.00 -18.09 10.02
CA ASP A 187 -7.07 -19.19 10.22
C ASP A 187 -5.87 -18.71 11.04
N ALA A 188 -5.71 -19.27 12.24
CA ALA A 188 -4.64 -18.92 13.17
C ALA A 188 -3.24 -19.34 12.68
N SER A 189 -3.14 -20.19 11.65
CA SER A 189 -1.85 -20.51 11.02
C SER A 189 -1.33 -19.39 10.13
N LEU A 190 -2.22 -18.55 9.58
CA LEU A 190 -1.85 -17.43 8.69
C LEU A 190 -1.28 -16.23 9.45
N SER A 191 -1.59 -16.07 10.75
CA SER A 191 -1.08 -14.94 11.55
C SER A 191 0.44 -14.93 11.65
N ASN A 192 1.06 -16.12 11.72
CA ASN A 192 2.51 -16.25 11.74
C ASN A 192 3.14 -15.76 10.42
N TRP A 193 2.53 -16.08 9.28
CA TRP A 193 3.02 -15.61 7.98
C TRP A 193 2.85 -14.10 7.78
N TYR A 194 1.76 -13.51 8.28
CA TYR A 194 1.60 -12.06 8.23
C TYR A 194 2.65 -11.34 9.09
N LEU A 195 3.04 -11.94 10.22
CA LEU A 195 4.10 -11.43 11.07
C LEU A 195 5.46 -11.56 10.40
N ASP A 196 5.75 -12.73 9.82
CA ASP A 196 6.99 -12.98 9.07
C ASP A 196 7.13 -12.03 7.87
N GLU A 197 6.07 -11.86 7.07
CA GLU A 197 6.06 -10.90 5.97
C GLU A 197 6.35 -9.49 6.52
N SER A 198 5.60 -9.04 7.53
CA SER A 198 5.76 -7.73 8.17
C SER A 198 7.21 -7.48 8.60
N PHE A 199 7.81 -8.39 9.36
CA PHE A 199 9.20 -8.26 9.81
C PHE A 199 10.23 -8.40 8.69
N SER A 200 9.93 -9.14 7.62
CA SER A 200 10.82 -9.23 6.46
C SER A 200 11.02 -7.87 5.77
N HIS A 201 10.03 -6.97 5.80
CA HIS A 201 10.19 -5.61 5.30
C HIS A 201 11.28 -4.87 6.09
N TRP A 202 11.22 -4.95 7.42
CA TRP A 202 12.19 -4.31 8.31
C TRP A 202 13.60 -4.90 8.10
N GLY A 203 13.73 -6.22 8.17
CA GLY A 203 15.02 -6.90 8.04
C GLY A 203 15.73 -6.64 6.71
N ARG A 204 14.99 -6.56 5.59
CA ARG A 204 15.57 -6.25 4.27
C ARG A 204 16.31 -4.91 4.26
N HIS A 205 15.79 -3.92 4.98
CA HIS A 205 16.36 -2.58 5.04
C HIS A 205 17.40 -2.43 6.16
N GLY A 206 17.83 -3.54 6.76
CA GLY A 206 18.85 -3.59 7.81
C GLY A 206 18.33 -3.27 9.21
N TRP A 207 17.00 -3.22 9.39
CA TRP A 207 16.39 -2.98 10.69
C TRP A 207 16.32 -4.25 11.52
N GLU A 208 16.74 -4.14 12.77
CA GLU A 208 16.71 -5.18 13.77
C GLU A 208 15.58 -4.92 14.76
N LEU A 209 14.76 -5.93 15.04
CA LEU A 209 13.76 -5.86 16.10
C LEU A 209 14.46 -5.79 17.46
N VAL A 210 14.13 -4.77 18.25
CA VAL A 210 14.70 -4.54 19.58
C VAL A 210 13.74 -5.02 20.67
N ASN A 211 12.48 -4.65 20.57
CA ASN A 211 11.47 -4.94 21.59
C ASN A 211 10.06 -4.87 21.01
N ILE A 212 9.12 -5.54 21.66
CA ILE A 212 7.68 -5.43 21.40
C ILE A 212 6.99 -5.17 22.75
N ILE A 213 6.22 -4.09 22.81
CA ILE A 213 5.41 -3.76 24.00
C ILE A 213 3.93 -3.79 23.65
N ASN A 214 3.12 -4.25 24.58
CA ASN A 214 1.67 -4.10 24.54
C ASN A 214 1.26 -2.93 25.43
N VAL A 215 0.51 -2.00 24.87
CA VAL A 215 -0.12 -0.87 25.56
C VAL A 215 -1.64 -0.94 25.33
N ASP A 216 -2.43 -0.23 26.12
CA ASP A 216 -3.90 -0.29 26.02
C ASP A 216 -4.42 0.04 24.62
N SER A 217 -3.73 0.91 23.89
CA SER A 217 -4.04 1.30 22.52
C SER A 217 -3.57 0.29 21.45
N GLY A 218 -2.71 -0.66 21.78
CA GLY A 218 -2.23 -1.67 20.83
C GLY A 218 -0.83 -2.21 21.09
N THR A 219 -0.22 -2.79 20.05
CA THR A 219 1.12 -3.38 20.12
C THR A 219 2.08 -2.48 19.36
N VAL A 220 3.21 -2.15 19.98
CA VAL A 220 4.27 -1.33 19.38
C VAL A 220 5.55 -2.16 19.30
N ALA A 221 6.07 -2.34 18.09
CA ALA A 221 7.38 -2.91 17.84
C ALA A 221 8.42 -1.80 17.64
N PHE A 222 9.59 -1.96 18.25
CA PHE A 222 10.72 -1.05 18.16
C PHE A 222 11.83 -1.68 17.34
N PHE A 223 12.37 -0.93 16.40
CA PHE A 223 13.45 -1.34 15.53
C PHE A 223 14.62 -0.39 15.64
N LYS A 224 15.82 -0.91 15.40
CA LYS A 224 17.03 -0.10 15.26
C LYS A 224 17.84 -0.53 14.05
N ARG A 225 18.72 0.33 13.57
CA ARG A 225 19.79 -0.04 12.64
C ARG A 225 20.99 0.88 12.79
N PRO A 226 22.18 0.48 12.31
CA PRO A 226 23.29 1.41 12.20
C PRO A 226 22.92 2.57 11.28
N SER A 227 23.18 3.81 11.71
CA SER A 227 22.96 4.99 10.84
C SER A 227 23.89 4.94 9.64
N SER A 228 23.40 5.36 8.49
CA SER A 228 24.26 5.58 7.32
C SER A 228 25.14 6.81 7.62
N ALA A 229 26.46 6.72 7.42
CA ALA A 229 27.37 7.84 7.65
C ALA A 229 27.18 8.96 6.62
#